data_AF-K0VSU3-F1
#
_entry.id   AF-K0VSU3-F1
#
_cell.length_a   1.000
_cell.length_b   1.000
_cell.length_c   1.000
_cell.angle_alpha   90.00
_cell.angle_beta   90.00
_cell.angle_gamma   90.00
#
_symmetry.space_group_name_H-M   'P 1'
#
loop_
_entity.id
_entity.type
_entity.pdbx_description
1 polymer ?
#
loop_
_entity_poly.entity_id
_entity_poly.type
_entity_poly.pdbx_seq_one_letter_code
_entity_poly.pdbx_strand_id
1 'polypeptide(L)'
;MSTGVSTSTDKIIVDKSRSHRNKAVSKAVRQTRERLQSGHTSNSSFDRDVLKMYVASVLQGATIMPLFVVIITALGVYFTQNTQLLFWALLTLTCHAGNILLARRARRQEITAESARRWRRLLLAGQFLLGCCWAIFALQGCDTCEPSSFILYKGATLLIALSVTAMSNFMLTPSVLVAFSPAVLALGAKSGLSRDLLEISLTAVFTTTVVSFSYISDRLFRSNLMILSYQSEKDDLIAELEVAKSM
;
A
#
# COMPACT_ATOMS: atom_id res chain seq x y z
N MET A 1 13.66 -70.83 65.01
CA MET A 1 14.43 -70.46 63.80
C MET A 1 13.97 -69.09 63.36
N SER A 2 14.89 -68.13 63.34
CA SER A 2 14.66 -66.75 62.92
C SER A 2 14.63 -66.69 61.39
N THR A 3 13.58 -66.11 60.81
CA THR A 3 13.56 -65.68 59.41
C THR A 3 13.25 -64.19 59.39
N GLY A 4 14.31 -63.39 59.51
CA GLY A 4 14.26 -61.96 59.23
C GLY A 4 13.99 -61.73 57.74
N VAL A 5 12.90 -61.03 57.44
CA VAL A 5 12.64 -60.49 56.10
C VAL A 5 13.05 -59.03 56.13
N SER A 6 14.01 -58.71 55.27
CA SER A 6 14.63 -57.40 55.11
C SER A 6 13.62 -56.36 54.61
N THR A 7 13.41 -55.29 55.38
CA THR A 7 12.63 -54.10 54.98
C THR A 7 13.52 -53.14 54.17
N SER A 8 13.99 -53.58 53.01
CA SER A 8 14.60 -52.68 52.05
C SER A 8 13.51 -51.84 51.39
N THR A 9 13.20 -50.70 52.00
CA THR A 9 12.44 -49.64 51.33
C THR A 9 13.38 -49.05 50.30
N ASP A 10 13.23 -49.49 49.05
CA ASP A 10 13.99 -48.99 47.92
C ASP A 10 13.76 -47.49 47.82
N LYS A 11 14.79 -46.73 48.20
CA LYS A 11 14.82 -45.28 48.17
C LYS A 11 14.91 -44.88 46.70
N ILE A 12 13.76 -44.79 46.03
CA ILE A 12 13.62 -43.93 44.86
C ILE A 12 13.75 -42.50 45.37
N ILE A 13 15.00 -42.06 45.55
CA ILE A 13 15.34 -40.65 45.73
C ILE A 13 15.04 -40.01 44.38
N VAL A 14 13.79 -39.59 44.21
CA VAL A 14 13.42 -38.64 43.17
C VAL A 14 14.19 -37.38 43.49
N ASP A 15 15.24 -37.16 42.72
CA ASP A 15 16.07 -35.96 42.74
C ASP A 15 15.15 -34.75 42.53
N LYS A 16 14.79 -34.08 43.63
CA LYS A 16 13.94 -32.89 43.66
C LYS A 16 14.73 -31.62 43.34
N SER A 17 15.83 -31.73 42.63
CA SER A 17 16.48 -30.62 41.93
C SER A 17 15.71 -30.27 40.64
N ARG A 18 14.38 -30.15 40.71
CA ARG A 18 13.62 -29.45 39.66
C ARG A 18 13.97 -27.97 39.78
N SER A 19 15.04 -27.61 39.08
CA SER A 19 15.45 -26.23 38.79
C SER A 19 14.18 -25.43 38.49
N HIS A 20 13.97 -24.40 39.31
CA HIS A 20 12.82 -23.51 39.26
C HIS A 20 12.67 -23.06 37.80
N ARG A 21 11.64 -23.57 37.09
CA ARG A 21 11.46 -23.30 35.66
C ARG A 21 11.42 -21.79 35.49
N ASN A 22 12.51 -21.23 35.00
CA ASN A 22 12.74 -19.79 35.04
C ASN A 22 11.63 -19.15 34.19
N LYS A 23 10.69 -18.48 34.86
CA LYS A 23 9.49 -17.94 34.20
C LYS A 23 9.87 -17.01 33.06
N ALA A 24 10.97 -16.26 33.23
CA ALA A 24 11.56 -15.42 32.19
C ALA A 24 11.98 -16.23 30.95
N VAL A 25 12.71 -17.34 31.14
CA VAL A 25 13.13 -18.22 30.03
C VAL A 25 11.92 -18.87 29.37
N SER A 26 10.94 -19.34 30.14
CA SER A 26 9.72 -19.95 29.56
C SER A 26 8.89 -18.93 28.78
N LYS A 27 8.86 -17.67 29.22
CA LYS A 27 8.19 -16.57 28.53
C LYS A 27 8.95 -16.17 27.26
N ALA A 28 10.27 -16.09 27.33
CA ALA A 28 11.13 -15.84 26.17
C ALA A 28 10.97 -16.95 25.12
N VAL A 29 11.10 -18.22 25.51
CA VAL A 29 10.90 -19.37 24.61
C VAL A 29 9.49 -19.38 24.03
N ARG A 30 8.46 -19.06 24.82
CA ARG A 30 7.09 -18.98 24.31
C ARG A 30 6.92 -17.82 23.34
N GLN A 31 7.54 -16.67 23.59
CA GLN A 31 7.48 -15.50 22.71
C GLN A 31 8.27 -15.74 21.41
N THR A 32 9.41 -16.42 21.47
CA THR A 32 10.18 -16.87 20.30
C THR A 32 9.43 -17.95 19.53
N ARG A 33 8.80 -18.91 20.22
CA ARG A 33 7.93 -19.92 19.61
C ARG A 33 6.70 -19.29 18.97
N GLU A 34 6.07 -18.32 19.62
CA GLU A 34 4.96 -17.55 19.07
C GLU A 34 5.44 -16.79 17.82
N ARG A 35 6.60 -16.12 17.85
CA ARG A 35 7.22 -15.48 16.67
C ARG A 35 7.51 -16.46 15.52
N LEU A 36 7.99 -17.67 15.82
CA LEU A 36 8.32 -18.70 14.83
C LEU A 36 7.06 -19.42 14.30
N GLN A 37 6.04 -19.62 15.15
CA GLN A 37 4.75 -20.24 14.78
C GLN A 37 3.82 -19.26 14.08
N SER A 38 3.88 -17.98 14.44
CA SER A 38 3.21 -16.88 13.75
C SER A 38 4.03 -16.43 12.54
N GLY A 39 4.38 -17.39 11.67
CA GLY A 39 5.08 -17.10 10.43
C GLY A 39 4.53 -15.81 9.82
N HIS A 40 5.41 -14.83 9.58
CA HIS A 40 5.03 -13.53 9.01
C HIS A 40 4.08 -12.64 9.86
N THR A 41 4.44 -12.30 11.11
CA THR A 41 3.90 -11.07 11.75
C THR A 41 4.65 -9.80 11.29
N SER A 42 5.23 -9.76 10.09
CA SER A 42 5.99 -8.61 9.58
C SER A 42 5.11 -7.45 9.14
N ASN A 43 3.86 -7.71 8.71
CA ASN A 43 3.05 -6.66 8.09
C ASN A 43 2.68 -5.52 9.05
N SER A 44 2.42 -5.79 10.32
CA SER A 44 2.06 -4.75 11.29
C SER A 44 3.26 -4.09 11.97
N SER A 45 4.40 -4.77 12.07
CA SER A 45 5.62 -4.20 12.67
C SER A 45 6.23 -3.12 11.79
N PHE A 46 6.16 -3.30 10.46
CA PHE A 46 6.71 -2.35 9.49
C PHE A 46 5.72 -1.32 8.95
N ASP A 47 4.44 -1.38 9.36
CA ASP A 47 3.37 -0.47 8.88
C ASP A 47 3.78 1.01 9.00
N ARG A 48 4.44 1.38 10.10
CA ARG A 48 4.94 2.74 10.31
C ARG A 48 6.04 3.11 9.31
N ASP A 49 7.00 2.23 9.13
CA ASP A 49 8.21 2.52 8.35
C ASP A 49 7.89 2.56 6.86
N VAL A 50 7.04 1.66 6.39
CA VAL A 50 6.41 1.70 5.07
C VAL A 50 5.71 3.03 4.84
N LEU A 51 4.90 3.49 5.80
CA LEU A 51 4.15 4.73 5.64
C LEU A 51 5.06 5.96 5.58
N LYS A 52 6.17 5.95 6.34
CA LYS A 52 7.21 6.98 6.25
C LYS A 52 7.88 6.98 4.87
N MET A 53 8.22 5.80 4.33
CA MET A 53 8.77 5.66 2.97
C MET A 53 7.80 6.17 1.91
N TYR A 54 6.52 5.82 2.03
CA TYR A 54 5.46 6.33 1.16
C TYR A 54 5.39 7.87 1.19
N VAL A 55 5.30 8.46 2.38
CA VAL A 55 5.22 9.92 2.55
C VAL A 55 6.46 10.60 1.98
N ALA A 56 7.65 10.04 2.17
CA ALA A 56 8.88 10.57 1.58
C ALA A 56 8.82 10.54 0.04
N SER A 57 8.43 9.41 -0.54
CA SER A 57 8.31 9.22 -2.00
C SER A 57 7.31 10.21 -2.62
N VAL A 58 6.12 10.35 -2.03
CA VAL A 58 5.08 11.29 -2.51
C VAL A 58 5.56 12.73 -2.47
N LEU A 59 6.30 13.12 -1.42
CA LEU A 59 6.79 14.48 -1.29
C LEU A 59 7.95 14.79 -2.24
N GLN A 60 8.77 13.79 -2.59
CA GLN A 60 9.82 13.92 -3.59
C GLN A 60 9.23 13.98 -5.01
N GLY A 61 8.20 13.19 -5.31
CA GLY A 61 7.53 13.15 -6.61
C GLY A 61 6.37 14.16 -6.78
N ALA A 62 6.24 15.14 -5.88
CA ALA A 62 5.04 15.98 -5.77
C ALA A 62 4.70 16.77 -7.05
N THR A 63 5.69 17.04 -7.91
CA THR A 63 5.58 17.84 -9.14
C THR A 63 5.18 17.04 -10.37
N ILE A 64 5.36 15.71 -10.38
CA ILE A 64 5.13 14.86 -11.56
C ILE A 64 3.65 14.91 -11.98
N MET A 65 2.73 14.69 -11.04
CA MET A 65 1.30 14.63 -11.35
C MET A 65 0.71 16.00 -11.79
N PRO A 66 1.05 17.14 -11.14
CA PRO A 66 0.61 18.45 -11.62
C PRO A 66 1.07 18.77 -13.05
N LEU A 67 2.33 18.48 -13.38
CA LEU A 67 2.85 18.70 -14.73
C LEU A 67 2.08 17.85 -15.75
N PHE A 68 1.84 16.58 -15.42
CA PHE A 68 1.03 15.69 -16.23
C PHE A 68 -0.39 16.24 -16.47
N VAL A 69 -1.08 16.67 -15.40
CA VAL A 69 -2.43 17.25 -15.50
C VAL A 69 -2.43 18.50 -16.39
N VAL A 70 -1.47 19.42 -16.21
CA VAL A 70 -1.37 20.64 -17.03
C VAL A 70 -1.17 20.32 -18.51
N ILE A 71 -0.27 19.38 -18.83
CA ILE A 71 0.01 18.98 -20.22
C ILE A 71 -1.24 18.36 -20.87
N ILE A 72 -1.88 17.41 -20.18
CA ILE A 72 -3.09 16.75 -20.65
C ILE A 72 -4.21 17.77 -20.86
N THR A 73 -4.43 18.67 -19.91
CA THR A 73 -5.44 19.72 -20.06
C THR A 73 -5.15 20.63 -21.24
N ALA A 74 -3.90 21.06 -21.44
CA ALA A 74 -3.53 21.90 -22.57
C ALA A 74 -3.80 21.20 -23.91
N LEU A 75 -3.37 19.92 -24.04
CA LEU A 75 -3.63 19.11 -25.23
C LEU A 75 -5.12 18.87 -25.45
N GLY A 76 -5.85 18.56 -24.39
CA GLY A 76 -7.29 18.30 -24.46
C GLY A 76 -8.08 19.54 -24.85
N VAL A 77 -7.77 20.72 -24.29
CA VAL A 77 -8.41 21.99 -24.67
C VAL A 77 -8.07 22.35 -26.12
N TYR A 78 -6.81 22.17 -26.53
CA TYR A 78 -6.41 22.39 -27.92
C TYR A 78 -7.18 21.49 -28.90
N PHE A 79 -7.34 20.21 -28.54
CA PHE A 79 -8.00 19.21 -29.39
C PHE A 79 -9.53 19.33 -29.41
N THR A 80 -10.16 19.53 -28.25
CA THR A 80 -11.63 19.47 -28.08
C THR A 80 -12.31 20.83 -28.05
N GLN A 81 -11.54 21.92 -27.86
CA GLN A 81 -12.04 23.25 -27.52
C GLN A 81 -12.95 23.29 -26.27
N ASN A 82 -12.95 22.22 -25.47
CA ASN A 82 -13.80 22.10 -24.30
C ASN A 82 -13.16 22.76 -23.07
N THR A 83 -13.73 23.88 -22.63
CA THR A 83 -13.27 24.61 -21.44
C THR A 83 -13.55 23.88 -20.13
N GLN A 84 -14.42 22.85 -20.11
CA GLN A 84 -14.66 22.02 -18.93
C GLN A 84 -13.39 21.29 -18.45
N LEU A 85 -12.44 21.05 -19.36
CA LEU A 85 -11.14 20.47 -19.01
C LEU A 85 -10.31 21.39 -18.09
N LEU A 86 -10.48 22.71 -18.18
CA LEU A 86 -9.82 23.66 -17.28
C LEU A 86 -10.38 23.55 -15.86
N PHE A 87 -11.71 23.44 -15.73
CA PHE A 87 -12.35 23.22 -14.43
C PHE A 87 -11.94 21.90 -13.81
N TRP A 88 -11.88 20.83 -14.61
CA TRP A 88 -11.36 19.55 -14.18
C TRP A 88 -9.90 19.62 -13.73
N ALA A 89 -9.05 20.33 -14.46
CA ALA A 89 -7.65 20.52 -14.11
C ALA A 89 -7.51 21.23 -12.75
N LEU A 90 -8.23 22.35 -12.58
CA LEU A 90 -8.21 23.12 -11.34
C LEU A 90 -8.68 22.27 -10.15
N LEU A 91 -9.76 21.51 -10.31
CA LEU A 91 -10.25 20.57 -9.30
C LEU A 91 -9.20 19.53 -8.94
N THR A 92 -8.62 18.87 -9.95
CA THR A 92 -7.62 17.81 -9.77
C THR A 92 -6.36 18.33 -9.09
N LEU A 93 -5.87 19.50 -9.50
CA LEU A 93 -4.70 20.15 -8.90
C LEU A 93 -4.98 20.55 -7.45
N THR A 94 -6.19 21.02 -7.14
CA THR A 94 -6.60 21.36 -5.77
C THR A 94 -6.65 20.11 -4.88
N CYS A 95 -7.25 19.02 -5.36
CA CYS A 95 -7.27 17.75 -4.65
C CYS A 95 -5.85 17.18 -4.45
N HIS A 96 -4.99 17.26 -5.47
CA HIS A 96 -3.60 16.83 -5.39
C HIS A 96 -2.80 17.67 -4.38
N ALA A 97 -2.96 18.99 -4.40
CA ALA A 97 -2.36 19.88 -3.41
C ALA A 97 -2.81 19.51 -1.98
N GLY A 98 -4.10 19.22 -1.79
CA GLY A 98 -4.64 18.73 -0.52
C GLY A 98 -3.99 17.41 -0.07
N ASN A 99 -3.76 16.47 -0.99
CA ASN A 99 -3.08 15.20 -0.70
C ASN A 99 -1.61 15.43 -0.30
N ILE A 100 -0.90 16.32 -0.99
CA ILE A 100 0.47 16.73 -0.63
C ILE A 100 0.50 17.41 0.74
N LEU A 101 -0.46 18.27 1.06
CA LEU A 101 -0.57 18.90 2.39
C LEU A 101 -0.81 17.85 3.48
N LEU A 102 -1.66 16.84 3.21
CA LEU A 102 -1.89 15.73 4.11
C LEU A 102 -0.61 14.91 4.35
N ALA A 103 0.15 14.59 3.29
CA ALA A 103 1.44 13.93 3.39
C ALA A 103 2.48 14.77 4.17
N ARG A 104 2.52 16.09 3.96
CA ARG A 104 3.36 17.01 4.74
C ARG A 104 2.98 17.00 6.21
N ARG A 105 1.68 16.97 6.52
CA ARG A 105 1.17 16.88 7.90
C ARG A 105 1.55 15.54 8.54
N ALA A 106 1.44 14.44 7.80
CA ALA A 106 1.87 13.11 8.23
C ALA A 106 3.39 13.04 8.51
N ARG A 107 4.21 13.76 7.73
CA ARG A 107 5.64 13.85 7.98
C ARG A 107 5.97 14.66 9.24
N ARG A 108 5.21 15.73 9.52
CA ARG A 108 5.41 16.61 10.67
C ARG A 108 4.91 16.01 11.99
N GLN A 109 3.81 15.27 11.95
CA GLN A 109 3.31 14.52 13.10
C GLN A 109 4.00 13.17 13.13
N GLU A 110 4.91 12.94 14.07
CA GLU A 110 5.65 11.69 14.16
C GLU A 110 4.68 10.48 14.10
N ILE A 111 4.81 9.66 13.05
CA ILE A 111 3.93 8.51 12.86
C ILE A 111 4.30 7.47 13.92
N THR A 112 3.45 7.29 14.92
CA THR A 112 3.55 6.24 15.93
C THR A 112 2.92 4.93 15.44
N ALA A 113 3.23 3.80 16.08
CA ALA A 113 2.63 2.51 15.74
C ALA A 113 1.09 2.53 15.87
N GLU A 114 0.57 3.26 16.85
CA GLU A 114 -0.88 3.42 17.09
C GLU A 114 -1.56 4.30 16.02
N SER A 115 -0.89 5.36 15.57
CA SER A 115 -1.44 6.32 14.60
C SER A 115 -1.27 5.91 13.14
N ALA A 116 -0.37 4.94 12.85
CA ALA A 116 -0.08 4.48 11.49
C ALA A 116 -1.35 4.05 10.71
N ARG A 117 -2.25 3.28 11.34
CA ARG A 117 -3.52 2.87 10.71
C ARG A 117 -4.43 4.04 10.39
N ARG A 118 -4.45 5.08 11.22
CA ARG A 118 -5.24 6.30 10.99
C ARG A 118 -4.70 7.05 9.80
N TRP A 119 -3.39 7.28 9.76
CA TRP A 119 -2.73 7.96 8.64
C TRP A 119 -2.87 7.21 7.32
N ARG A 120 -2.73 5.88 7.33
CA ARG A 120 -2.97 5.03 6.15
C ARG A 120 -4.37 5.23 5.58
N ARG A 121 -5.41 5.23 6.43
CA ARG A 121 -6.80 5.49 5.99
C ARG A 121 -6.98 6.89 5.41
N LEU A 122 -6.39 7.91 6.04
CA LEU A 122 -6.47 9.29 5.54
C LEU A 122 -5.79 9.44 4.18
N LEU A 123 -4.62 8.86 4.00
CA LEU A 123 -3.87 8.90 2.74
C LEU A 123 -4.62 8.13 1.64
N LEU A 124 -5.18 6.96 1.96
CA LEU A 124 -6.06 6.22 1.04
C LEU A 124 -7.32 7.01 0.66
N ALA A 125 -7.94 7.71 1.62
CA ALA A 125 -9.07 8.59 1.32
C ALA A 125 -8.67 9.74 0.38
N GLY A 126 -7.47 10.29 0.54
CA GLY A 126 -6.91 11.25 -0.42
C GLY A 126 -6.73 10.68 -1.83
N GLN A 127 -6.31 9.42 -1.94
CA GLN A 127 -6.19 8.73 -3.24
C GLN A 127 -7.55 8.44 -3.86
N PHE A 128 -8.55 8.10 -3.05
CA PHE A 128 -9.94 7.97 -3.50
C PHE A 128 -10.50 9.28 -4.05
N LEU A 129 -10.24 10.42 -3.39
CA LEU A 129 -10.66 11.74 -3.88
C LEU A 129 -10.02 12.10 -5.22
N LEU A 130 -8.73 11.79 -5.40
CA LEU A 130 -8.08 11.91 -6.71
C LEU A 130 -8.74 10.98 -7.75
N GLY A 131 -9.14 9.78 -7.32
CA GLY A 131 -9.92 8.86 -8.14
C GLY A 131 -11.25 9.42 -8.62
N CYS A 132 -11.97 10.14 -7.76
CA CYS A 132 -13.19 10.84 -8.15
C CYS A 132 -12.90 11.92 -9.22
N CYS A 133 -11.75 12.59 -9.15
CA CYS A 133 -11.34 13.54 -10.19
C CYS A 133 -11.12 12.83 -11.54
N TRP A 134 -10.48 11.65 -11.53
CA TRP A 134 -10.34 10.82 -12.73
C TRP A 134 -11.68 10.29 -13.25
N ALA A 135 -12.64 10.00 -12.36
CA ALA A 135 -13.99 9.62 -12.76
C ALA A 135 -14.71 10.77 -13.48
N ILE A 136 -14.59 12.00 -12.98
CA ILE A 136 -15.14 13.18 -13.65
C ILE A 136 -14.53 13.34 -15.05
N PHE A 137 -13.21 13.15 -15.18
CA PHE A 137 -12.55 13.13 -16.50
C PHE A 137 -13.10 12.04 -17.42
N ALA A 138 -13.26 10.82 -16.91
CA ALA A 138 -13.73 9.67 -17.68
C ALA A 138 -15.17 9.86 -18.23
N LEU A 139 -16.00 10.61 -17.52
CA LEU A 139 -17.37 10.95 -17.93
C LEU A 139 -17.43 12.08 -18.97
N GLN A 140 -16.34 12.81 -19.20
CA GLN A 140 -16.35 13.86 -20.21
C GLN A 140 -16.63 13.28 -21.60
N GLY A 141 -17.36 14.06 -22.37
CA GLY A 141 -17.69 13.82 -23.76
C GLY A 141 -17.19 14.98 -24.61
N CYS A 142 -17.34 14.82 -25.92
CA CYS A 142 -16.99 15.83 -26.89
C CYS A 142 -17.85 15.61 -28.13
N ASP A 143 -18.78 16.54 -28.38
CA ASP A 143 -19.76 16.42 -29.46
C ASP A 143 -19.22 16.91 -30.81
N THR A 144 -18.15 17.72 -30.77
CA THR A 144 -17.55 18.38 -31.93
C THR A 144 -16.33 17.67 -32.50
N CYS A 145 -15.79 16.67 -31.78
CA CYS A 145 -14.59 15.95 -32.19
C CYS A 145 -14.90 14.52 -32.64
N GLU A 146 -13.96 13.93 -33.38
CA GLU A 146 -14.08 12.55 -33.82
C GLU A 146 -14.09 11.59 -32.61
N PRO A 147 -15.12 10.73 -32.46
CA PRO A 147 -15.28 9.87 -31.28
C PRO A 147 -14.08 8.96 -31.01
N SER A 148 -13.48 8.40 -32.06
CA SER A 148 -12.31 7.52 -32.01
C SER A 148 -11.10 8.22 -31.37
N SER A 149 -10.76 9.41 -31.88
CA SER A 149 -9.64 10.23 -31.43
C SER A 149 -9.81 10.68 -29.98
N PHE A 150 -11.02 11.06 -29.57
CA PHE A 150 -11.31 11.43 -28.18
C PHE A 150 -11.21 10.24 -27.22
N ILE A 151 -11.69 9.06 -27.61
CA ILE A 151 -11.57 7.83 -26.82
C ILE A 151 -10.10 7.42 -26.65
N LEU A 152 -9.29 7.54 -27.71
CA LEU A 152 -7.85 7.29 -27.65
C LEU A 152 -7.14 8.26 -26.69
N TYR A 153 -7.41 9.56 -26.80
CA TYR A 153 -6.88 10.57 -25.90
C TYR A 153 -7.26 10.30 -24.43
N LYS A 154 -8.54 10.01 -24.18
CA LYS A 154 -9.09 9.70 -22.86
C LYS A 154 -8.44 8.45 -22.27
N GLY A 155 -8.36 7.38 -23.07
CA GLY A 155 -7.75 6.12 -22.66
C GLY A 155 -6.26 6.24 -22.38
N ALA A 156 -5.50 6.87 -23.27
CA ALA A 156 -4.07 7.11 -23.08
C ALA A 156 -3.81 7.92 -21.80
N THR A 157 -4.59 8.98 -21.57
CA THR A 157 -4.51 9.79 -20.35
C THR A 157 -4.71 8.94 -19.09
N LEU A 158 -5.78 8.14 -19.05
CA LEU A 158 -6.08 7.31 -17.88
C LEU A 158 -5.03 6.22 -17.65
N LEU A 159 -4.47 5.62 -18.70
CA LEU A 159 -3.42 4.62 -18.60
C LEU A 159 -2.10 5.21 -18.09
N ILE A 160 -1.72 6.41 -18.55
CA ILE A 160 -0.54 7.12 -18.04
C ILE A 160 -0.77 7.53 -16.58
N ALA A 161 -1.94 8.08 -16.25
CA ALA A 161 -2.32 8.42 -14.88
C ALA A 161 -2.21 7.22 -13.94
N LEU A 162 -2.72 6.06 -14.38
CA LEU A 162 -2.63 4.78 -13.67
C LEU A 162 -1.18 4.36 -13.44
N SER A 163 -0.35 4.44 -14.47
CA SER A 163 1.07 4.07 -14.39
C SER A 163 1.83 4.95 -13.39
N VAL A 164 1.68 6.28 -13.49
CA VAL A 164 2.29 7.24 -12.56
C VAL A 164 1.82 7.00 -11.13
N THR A 165 0.52 6.75 -10.94
CA THR A 165 -0.07 6.51 -9.62
C THR A 165 0.43 5.19 -9.02
N ALA A 166 0.54 4.13 -9.82
CA ALA A 166 1.06 2.84 -9.36
C ALA A 166 2.53 2.94 -8.94
N MET A 167 3.36 3.61 -9.75
CA MET A 167 4.78 3.83 -9.43
C MET A 167 4.99 4.72 -8.21
N SER A 168 4.09 5.67 -7.95
CA SER A 168 4.24 6.59 -6.81
C SER A 168 3.65 6.04 -5.52
N ASN A 169 2.65 5.14 -5.61
CA ASN A 169 1.86 4.70 -4.45
C ASN A 169 1.98 3.20 -4.13
N PHE A 170 2.94 2.47 -4.70
CA PHE A 170 3.13 1.04 -4.41
C PHE A 170 3.42 0.74 -2.93
N MET A 171 3.92 1.72 -2.16
CA MET A 171 4.10 1.62 -0.71
C MET A 171 2.81 1.80 0.11
N LEU A 172 1.71 2.20 -0.53
CA LEU A 172 0.40 2.39 0.10
C LEU A 172 -0.61 1.40 -0.48
N THR A 173 -0.44 0.09 -0.27
CA THR A 173 -1.45 -0.89 -0.74
C THR A 173 -2.76 -0.77 0.06
N PRO A 174 -3.96 -0.82 -0.55
CA PRO A 174 -4.29 -1.01 -1.97
C PRO A 174 -4.62 0.30 -2.72
N SER A 175 -3.69 1.26 -2.78
CA SER A 175 -3.92 2.60 -3.34
C SER A 175 -4.38 2.58 -4.80
N VAL A 176 -3.87 1.70 -5.65
CA VAL A 176 -4.24 1.67 -7.08
C VAL A 176 -5.71 1.34 -7.27
N LEU A 177 -6.20 0.29 -6.60
CA LEU A 177 -7.62 -0.08 -6.64
C LEU A 177 -8.50 1.03 -6.08
N VAL A 178 -8.09 1.62 -4.96
CA VAL A 178 -8.85 2.69 -4.31
C VAL A 178 -8.91 3.94 -5.21
N ALA A 179 -7.80 4.31 -5.85
CA ALA A 179 -7.71 5.47 -6.71
C ALA A 179 -8.46 5.29 -8.04
N PHE A 180 -8.50 4.09 -8.63
CA PHE A 180 -9.14 3.93 -9.95
C PHE A 180 -10.49 3.25 -9.93
N SER A 181 -10.96 2.75 -8.78
CA SER A 181 -12.33 2.24 -8.69
C SER A 181 -13.41 3.26 -9.10
N PRO A 182 -13.33 4.56 -8.76
CA PRO A 182 -14.33 5.53 -9.22
C PRO A 182 -14.31 5.71 -10.75
N ALA A 183 -13.12 5.74 -11.35
CA ALA A 183 -12.96 5.87 -12.80
C ALA A 183 -13.47 4.64 -13.56
N VAL A 184 -13.20 3.44 -13.05
CA VAL A 184 -13.74 2.18 -13.60
C VAL A 184 -15.27 2.17 -13.53
N LEU A 185 -15.85 2.58 -12.40
CA LEU A 185 -17.31 2.67 -12.25
C LEU A 185 -17.92 3.70 -13.22
N ALA A 186 -17.29 4.86 -13.37
CA ALA A 186 -17.73 5.89 -14.32
C ALA A 186 -17.70 5.40 -15.77
N LEU A 187 -16.62 4.74 -16.20
CA LEU A 187 -16.51 4.15 -17.53
C LEU A 187 -17.53 3.01 -17.75
N GLY A 188 -17.73 2.17 -16.74
CA GLY A 188 -18.74 1.11 -16.76
C GLY A 188 -20.16 1.64 -16.90
N ALA A 189 -20.51 2.68 -16.14
CA ALA A 189 -21.80 3.36 -16.26
C ALA A 189 -21.98 3.97 -17.66
N LYS A 190 -20.97 4.71 -18.15
CA LYS A 190 -20.99 5.33 -19.48
C LYS A 190 -21.20 4.29 -20.59
N SER A 191 -20.46 3.18 -20.53
CA SER A 191 -20.55 2.09 -21.52
C SER A 191 -21.88 1.35 -21.48
N GLY A 192 -22.46 1.15 -20.28
CA GLY A 192 -23.78 0.54 -20.14
C GLY A 192 -24.91 1.40 -20.73
N LEU A 193 -24.76 2.72 -20.65
CA LEU A 193 -25.69 3.70 -21.20
C LEU A 193 -25.54 3.88 -22.72
N SER A 194 -24.31 4.08 -23.21
CA SER A 194 -24.07 4.33 -24.64
C SER A 194 -24.18 3.09 -25.50
N ARG A 195 -23.83 1.90 -24.95
CA ARG A 195 -23.70 0.63 -25.67
C ARG A 195 -22.76 0.70 -26.88
N ASP A 196 -21.88 1.69 -26.92
CA ASP A 196 -20.88 1.86 -27.97
C ASP A 196 -19.71 0.88 -27.76
N LEU A 197 -19.32 0.20 -28.82
CA LEU A 197 -18.24 -0.78 -28.80
C LEU A 197 -16.91 -0.15 -28.38
N LEU A 198 -16.66 1.10 -28.78
CA LEU A 198 -15.42 1.79 -28.41
C LEU A 198 -15.35 2.08 -26.90
N GLU A 199 -16.43 2.58 -26.30
CA GLU A 199 -16.50 2.82 -24.84
C GLU A 199 -16.43 1.51 -24.04
N ILE A 200 -17.08 0.45 -24.51
CA ILE A 200 -16.99 -0.89 -23.91
C ILE A 200 -15.54 -1.40 -23.95
N SER A 201 -14.87 -1.27 -25.10
CA SER A 201 -13.48 -1.71 -25.27
C SER A 201 -12.53 -0.96 -24.35
N LEU A 202 -12.68 0.37 -24.24
CA LEU A 202 -11.90 1.19 -23.33
C LEU A 202 -12.11 0.76 -21.88
N THR A 203 -13.37 0.53 -21.47
CA THR A 203 -13.71 0.09 -20.12
C THR A 203 -13.08 -1.26 -19.80
N ALA A 204 -13.16 -2.23 -20.73
CA ALA A 204 -12.59 -3.55 -20.55
C ALA A 204 -11.05 -3.50 -20.42
N VAL A 205 -10.38 -2.79 -21.33
CA VAL A 205 -8.92 -2.64 -21.31
C VAL A 205 -8.46 -1.90 -20.05
N PHE A 206 -9.13 -0.81 -19.71
CA PHE A 206 -8.76 -0.01 -18.54
C PHE A 206 -8.95 -0.80 -17.24
N THR A 207 -10.09 -1.50 -17.08
CA THR A 207 -10.36 -2.34 -15.91
C THR A 207 -9.33 -3.46 -15.77
N THR A 208 -9.03 -4.15 -16.87
CA THR A 208 -7.99 -5.19 -16.89
C THR A 208 -6.63 -4.63 -16.48
N THR A 209 -6.29 -3.43 -16.97
CA THR A 209 -5.04 -2.76 -16.62
C THR A 209 -4.99 -2.38 -15.15
N VAL A 210 -6.08 -1.84 -14.57
CA VAL A 210 -6.17 -1.51 -13.14
C VAL A 210 -5.95 -2.75 -12.27
N VAL A 211 -6.55 -3.90 -12.63
CA VAL A 211 -6.34 -5.17 -11.93
C VAL A 211 -4.86 -5.60 -12.00
N SER A 212 -4.26 -5.57 -13.19
CA SER A 212 -2.85 -5.91 -13.39
C SER A 212 -1.89 -5.02 -12.59
N PHE A 213 -2.07 -3.69 -12.64
CA PHE A 213 -1.24 -2.76 -11.89
C PHE A 213 -1.46 -2.85 -10.39
N SER A 214 -2.67 -3.20 -9.92
CA SER A 214 -2.89 -3.52 -8.52
C SER A 214 -2.09 -4.73 -8.08
N TYR A 215 -2.12 -5.81 -8.88
CA TYR A 215 -1.34 -7.01 -8.59
C TYR A 215 0.16 -6.72 -8.58
N ILE A 216 0.66 -5.97 -9.56
CA ILE A 216 2.08 -5.57 -9.62
C ILE A 216 2.45 -4.71 -8.42
N SER A 217 1.60 -3.76 -8.02
CA SER A 217 1.85 -2.90 -6.86
C SER A 217 1.89 -3.69 -5.56
N ASP A 218 0.98 -4.66 -5.35
CA ASP A 218 1.03 -5.55 -4.18
C ASP A 218 2.28 -6.43 -4.17
N ARG A 219 2.69 -6.94 -5.35
CA ARG A 219 3.92 -7.72 -5.48
C ARG A 219 5.16 -6.88 -5.14
N LEU A 220 5.24 -5.65 -5.65
CA LEU A 220 6.33 -4.71 -5.33
C LEU A 220 6.36 -4.36 -3.85
N PHE A 221 5.19 -4.12 -3.26
CA PHE A 221 5.04 -3.87 -1.83
C PHE A 221 5.61 -5.03 -0.99
N ARG A 222 5.17 -6.26 -1.25
CA ARG A 222 5.67 -7.46 -0.55
C ARG A 222 7.17 -7.66 -0.73
N SER A 223 7.69 -7.43 -1.94
CA SER A 223 9.12 -7.53 -2.20
C SER A 223 9.93 -6.55 -1.36
N ASN A 224 9.46 -5.31 -1.19
CA ASN A 224 10.13 -4.32 -0.36
C ASN A 224 10.03 -4.63 1.13
N LEU A 225 8.88 -5.16 1.58
CA LEU A 225 8.74 -5.66 2.95
C LEU A 225 9.74 -6.77 3.27
N MET A 226 9.97 -7.70 2.35
CA MET A 226 10.97 -8.76 2.53
C MET A 226 12.39 -8.20 2.65
N ILE A 227 12.74 -7.18 1.85
CA ILE A 227 14.04 -6.52 1.95
C ILE A 227 14.21 -5.88 3.34
N LEU A 228 13.19 -5.19 3.85
CA LEU A 228 13.23 -4.59 5.18
C LEU A 228 13.34 -5.64 6.29
N SER A 229 12.64 -6.77 6.17
CA SER A 229 12.76 -7.84 7.16
C SER A 229 14.16 -8.44 7.18
N TYR A 230 14.75 -8.72 6.01
CA TYR A 230 16.12 -9.26 5.93
C TYR A 230 17.17 -8.28 6.48
N GLN A 231 16.99 -6.98 6.23
CA GLN A 231 17.87 -5.96 6.82
C GLN A 231 17.74 -5.94 8.34
N SER A 232 16.51 -5.97 8.87
CA SER A 232 16.30 -5.99 10.32
C SER A 232 16.87 -7.23 11.00
N GLU A 233 16.75 -8.41 10.38
CA GLU A 233 17.28 -9.67 10.91
C GLU A 233 18.80 -9.66 10.92
N LYS A 234 19.42 -9.17 9.83
CA LYS A 234 20.88 -9.04 9.75
C LYS A 234 21.42 -8.08 10.82
N ASP A 235 20.75 -6.95 11.06
CA ASP A 235 21.19 -5.97 12.05
C ASP A 235 21.05 -6.54 13.49
N ASP A 236 20.02 -7.34 13.75
CA ASP A 236 19.85 -8.07 15.03
C ASP A 236 20.98 -9.09 15.24
N LEU A 237 21.32 -9.87 14.22
CA LEU A 237 22.42 -10.84 14.26
C LEU A 237 23.78 -10.16 14.50
N ILE A 238 24.02 -9.00 13.89
CA ILE A 238 25.26 -8.23 14.15
C ILE A 238 25.30 -7.77 15.60
N ALA A 239 24.19 -7.27 16.13
CA ALA A 239 24.11 -6.85 17.52
C ALA A 239 24.34 -8.03 18.49
N GLU A 240 23.76 -9.20 18.22
CA GLU A 240 24.02 -10.41 19.01
C GLU A 240 25.49 -10.83 18.99
N LEU A 241 26.15 -10.76 17.83
CA LEU A 241 27.58 -11.06 17.69
C LEU A 241 28.48 -10.04 18.41
N GLU A 242 28.14 -8.76 18.37
CA GLU A 242 28.87 -7.72 19.10
C GLU A 242 28.74 -7.89 20.62
N VAL A 243 27.54 -8.23 21.10
CA VAL A 243 27.30 -8.55 22.51
C VAL A 243 28.12 -9.77 22.92
N ALA A 244 28.07 -10.87 22.14
CA ALA A 244 28.82 -12.08 22.41
C ALA A 244 30.35 -11.89 22.38
N LYS A 245 30.85 -10.93 21.59
CA LYS A 245 32.27 -10.55 21.54
C LYS A 245 32.70 -9.69 22.72
N SER A 246 31.78 -8.90 23.28
CA SER A 246 32.05 -7.99 24.41
C SER A 246 31.96 -8.65 25.79
N MET A 247 31.45 -9.89 25.84
CA MET A 247 31.42 -10.75 27.03
C MET A 247 32.64 -11.65 27.10
#